data_AF-A0A9E1VPI2-F1
#
_entry.id   AF-A0A9E1VPI2-F1
#
_cell.length_a   1.000
_cell.length_b   1.000
_cell.length_c   1.000
_cell.angle_alpha   90.00
_cell.angle_beta   90.00
_cell.angle_gamma   90.00
#
_symmetry.space_group_name_H-M   'P 1'
#
loop_
_entity.id
_entity.type
_entity.pdbx_description
1 polymer ?
#
loop_
_entity_poly.entity_id
_entity_poly.type
_entity_poly.pdbx_seq_one_letter_code
_entity_poly.pdbx_strand_id
1 'polypeptide(L)'
;MEDCCESKHPDYSKLIPRINRAIGQLGGIKKMIEERRYCPEIIIQLRAVGSACQSIEIIMLQKHLESCVTHVFESNDSNSQKEKIRELTNLYKGKIAAYENSEIYE
;
A
#
# COMPACT_ATOMS: atom_id res chain seq x y z
N MET A 1 15.51 -12.99 15.24
CA MET A 1 14.45 -12.58 14.30
C MET A 1 15.11 -12.61 12.95
N GLU A 2 15.16 -13.80 12.39
CA GLU A 2 15.99 -14.18 11.27
C GLU A 2 15.11 -14.10 10.02
N ASP A 3 15.58 -13.34 9.04
CA ASP A 3 14.88 -12.99 7.81
C ASP A 3 14.62 -14.27 7.01
N CYS A 4 13.36 -14.71 6.90
CA CYS A 4 12.97 -15.99 6.32
C CYS A 4 13.09 -16.04 4.78
N CYS A 5 13.82 -15.11 4.15
CA CYS A 5 13.97 -15.06 2.70
C CYS A 5 15.39 -14.69 2.25
N GLU A 6 16.23 -15.71 2.01
CA GLU A 6 17.36 -15.61 1.06
C GLU A 6 16.88 -15.54 -0.41
N SER A 7 15.56 -15.59 -0.67
CA SER A 7 14.97 -15.33 -1.97
C SER A 7 14.75 -13.83 -2.16
N LYS A 8 15.46 -13.24 -3.14
CA LYS A 8 15.35 -11.84 -3.57
C LYS A 8 13.92 -11.31 -3.44
N HIS A 9 13.72 -10.26 -2.65
CA HIS A 9 12.46 -9.52 -2.64
C HIS A 9 11.99 -9.22 -4.06
N PRO A 10 10.67 -9.23 -4.33
CA PRO A 10 10.16 -9.02 -5.68
C PRO A 10 10.62 -7.68 -6.25
N ASP A 11 10.98 -7.66 -7.53
CA ASP A 11 11.33 -6.40 -8.19
C ASP A 11 10.08 -5.52 -8.40
N TYR A 12 10.14 -4.33 -7.80
CA TYR A 12 9.10 -3.30 -7.88
C TYR A 12 9.48 -2.11 -8.76
N SER A 13 10.60 -2.16 -9.49
CA SER A 13 11.07 -1.05 -10.34
C SER A 13 10.02 -0.56 -11.34
N LYS A 14 9.14 -1.45 -11.84
CA LYS A 14 8.00 -1.11 -12.71
C LYS A 14 6.94 -0.21 -12.06
N LEU A 15 6.94 -0.06 -10.74
CA LEU A 15 6.04 0.84 -10.01
C LEU A 15 6.58 2.27 -9.88
N ILE A 16 7.88 2.50 -10.09
CA ILE A 16 8.51 3.83 -10.00
C ILE A 16 7.77 4.87 -10.86
N PRO A 17 7.36 4.60 -12.12
CA PRO A 17 6.59 5.57 -12.90
C PRO A 17 5.21 5.91 -12.32
N ARG A 18 4.59 5.01 -11.55
CA ARG A 18 3.32 5.29 -10.84
C ARG A 18 3.57 6.18 -9.63
N ILE A 19 4.63 5.92 -8.88
CA ILE A 19 5.06 6.74 -7.74
C ILE A 19 5.39 8.16 -8.21
N ASN A 20 6.16 8.31 -9.29
CA ASN A 20 6.52 9.62 -9.84
C ASN A 20 5.28 10.43 -10.27
N ARG A 21 4.24 9.76 -10.79
CA ARG A 21 2.96 10.43 -11.09
C ARG A 21 2.26 10.91 -9.81
N ALA A 22 2.20 10.09 -8.76
CA ALA A 22 1.62 10.50 -7.48
C ALA A 22 2.38 11.68 -6.86
N ILE A 23 3.72 11.69 -6.95
CA ILE A 23 4.55 12.83 -6.53
C ILE A 23 4.21 14.09 -7.34
N GLY A 24 4.08 13.97 -8.66
CA GLY A 24 3.69 15.09 -9.53
C GLY A 24 2.32 15.66 -9.17
N GLN A 25 1.34 14.80 -8.87
CA GLN A 25 0.02 15.20 -8.42
C GLN A 25 0.06 15.93 -7.07
N LEU A 26 0.84 15.42 -6.10
CA LEU A 26 1.07 16.11 -4.82
C LEU A 26 1.73 17.48 -5.02
N GLY A 27 2.69 17.58 -5.94
CA GLY A 27 3.28 18.86 -6.32
C GLY A 27 2.26 19.84 -6.91
N GLY A 28 1.32 19.35 -7.72
CA GLY A 28 0.20 20.14 -8.23
C GLY A 28 -0.73 20.63 -7.11
N ILE A 29 -1.11 19.74 -6.20
CA ILE A 29 -1.96 20.06 -5.02
C ILE A 29 -1.31 21.14 -4.16
N LYS A 30 0.01 21.04 -3.91
CA LYS A 30 0.76 22.06 -3.17
C LYS A 30 0.59 23.44 -3.82
N LYS A 31 0.75 23.55 -5.14
CA LYS A 31 0.53 24.81 -5.87
C LYS A 31 -0.90 25.31 -5.74
N MET A 32 -1.89 24.43 -5.85
CA MET A 32 -3.30 24.82 -5.68
C MET A 32 -3.58 25.45 -4.31
N ILE A 33 -2.91 24.96 -3.26
CA ILE A 33 -3.01 25.52 -1.91
C ILE A 33 -2.32 26.89 -1.83
N GLU A 34 -1.10 27.01 -2.38
CA GLU A 34 -0.36 28.28 -2.43
C GLU A 34 -1.14 29.37 -3.20
N GLU A 35 -1.84 28.97 -4.26
CA GLU A 35 -2.72 29.81 -5.09
C GLU A 35 -4.10 30.06 -4.45
N ARG A 36 -4.38 29.50 -3.27
CA ARG A 36 -5.66 29.61 -2.55
C ARG A 36 -6.87 29.20 -3.40
N ARG A 37 -6.73 28.13 -4.19
CA ARG A 37 -7.81 27.59 -5.02
C ARG A 37 -8.96 27.04 -4.18
N TYR A 38 -10.11 26.87 -4.84
CA TYR A 38 -11.35 26.41 -4.21
C TYR A 38 -11.18 25.04 -3.54
N CYS A 39 -11.48 24.96 -2.25
CA CYS A 39 -11.17 23.80 -1.41
C CYS A 39 -11.71 22.46 -1.95
N PRO A 40 -12.95 22.36 -2.47
CA PRO A 40 -13.45 21.12 -3.04
C PRO A 40 -12.60 20.58 -4.20
N GLU A 41 -12.03 21.44 -5.03
CA GLU A 41 -11.15 20.99 -6.13
C GLU A 41 -9.86 20.36 -5.58
N ILE A 42 -9.27 20.98 -4.55
CA ILE A 42 -8.08 20.48 -3.86
C ILE A 42 -8.38 19.11 -3.22
N ILE A 43 -9.54 18.98 -2.57
CA ILE A 43 -9.99 17.73 -1.94
C ILE A 43 -10.16 16.62 -3.00
N ILE A 44 -10.75 16.93 -4.15
CA ILE A 44 -10.88 15.97 -5.26
C ILE A 44 -9.49 15.48 -5.73
N GLN A 45 -8.52 16.39 -5.87
CA GLN A 45 -7.16 16.01 -6.27
C GLN A 45 -6.46 15.17 -5.22
N LEU A 46 -6.60 15.50 -3.92
CA LEU A 46 -6.08 14.69 -2.82
C LEU A 46 -6.63 13.27 -2.83
N ARG A 47 -7.95 13.12 -3.06
CA ARG A 47 -8.59 11.80 -3.20
C ARG A 47 -8.02 11.02 -4.38
N ALA A 48 -7.78 11.68 -5.52
CA ALA A 48 -7.18 11.05 -6.69
C ALA A 48 -5.75 10.52 -6.40
N VAL A 49 -4.94 11.25 -5.63
CA VAL A 49 -3.63 10.78 -5.16
C VAL A 49 -3.79 9.58 -4.22
N GLY A 50 -4.72 9.65 -3.27
CA GLY A 50 -5.03 8.54 -2.36
C GLY A 50 -5.36 7.24 -3.11
N SER A 51 -6.22 7.32 -4.13
CA SER A 51 -6.54 6.18 -4.99
C SER A 51 -5.34 5.67 -5.80
N ALA A 52 -4.46 6.57 -6.26
CA ALA A 52 -3.24 6.18 -6.95
C ALA A 52 -2.28 5.41 -6.02
N CYS A 53 -2.11 5.88 -4.78
CA CYS A 53 -1.32 5.18 -3.76
C CYS A 53 -1.91 3.81 -3.42
N GLN A 54 -3.22 3.72 -3.23
CA GLN A 54 -3.92 2.46 -2.97
C GLN A 54 -3.73 1.45 -4.11
N SER A 55 -3.78 1.91 -5.37
CA SER A 55 -3.51 1.05 -6.52
C SER A 55 -2.07 0.50 -6.52
N ILE A 56 -1.08 1.30 -6.14
CA ILE A 56 0.32 0.88 -6.03
C ILE A 56 0.46 -0.18 -4.93
N GLU A 57 -0.13 0.06 -3.76
CA GLU A 57 -0.12 -0.85 -2.62
C GLU A 57 -0.71 -2.23 -2.96
N ILE A 58 -1.88 -2.27 -3.63
CA ILE A 58 -2.52 -3.52 -4.05
C ILE A 58 -1.62 -4.32 -4.99
N ILE A 59 -0.93 -3.66 -5.93
CA ILE A 59 -0.01 -4.36 -6.85
C ILE A 59 1.21 -4.89 -6.11
N MET A 60 1.73 -4.14 -5.13
CA MET A 60 2.84 -4.60 -4.30
C MET A 60 2.45 -5.84 -3.50
N LEU A 61 1.26 -5.82 -2.89
CA LEU A 61 0.70 -6.94 -2.15
C LEU A 61 0.55 -8.17 -3.04
N GLN A 62 -0.10 -8.03 -4.19
CA GLN A 62 -0.35 -9.14 -5.09
C GLN A 62 0.95 -9.86 -5.45
N LYS A 63 1.99 -9.10 -5.86
CA LYS A 63 3.30 -9.66 -6.16
C LYS A 63 3.97 -10.33 -4.96
N HIS A 64 3.79 -9.78 -3.76
CA HIS A 64 4.32 -10.37 -2.53
C HIS A 64 3.63 -11.71 -2.22
N LEU A 65 2.30 -11.78 -2.39
CA LEU A 65 1.53 -13.01 -2.24
C LEU A 65 1.96 -14.07 -3.28
N GLU A 66 2.12 -13.67 -4.54
CA GLU A 66 2.50 -14.58 -5.63
C GLU A 66 3.90 -15.19 -5.47
N SER A 67 4.82 -14.52 -4.76
CA SER A 67 6.22 -14.94 -4.63
C SER A 67 6.54 -15.47 -3.24
N CYS A 68 6.63 -14.58 -2.25
CA CYS A 68 7.05 -14.91 -0.89
C CYS A 68 6.07 -15.85 -0.20
N VAL A 69 4.77 -15.74 -0.47
CA VAL A 69 3.77 -16.56 0.20
C VAL A 69 3.58 -17.90 -0.51
N THR A 70 3.49 -17.93 -1.84
CA THR A 70 3.41 -19.20 -2.59
C THR A 70 4.55 -20.17 -2.21
N HIS A 71 5.80 -19.70 -2.14
CA HIS A 71 6.93 -20.54 -1.78
C HIS A 71 6.85 -21.11 -0.35
N VAL A 72 6.37 -20.32 0.60
CA VAL A 72 6.18 -20.79 1.99
C VAL A 72 5.06 -21.82 2.06
N PHE A 73 4.01 -21.69 1.26
CA PHE A 73 2.91 -22.66 1.23
C PHE A 73 3.28 -23.97 0.48
N GLU A 74 4.23 -23.91 -0.44
CA GLU A 74 4.84 -25.11 -1.05
C GLU A 74 5.77 -25.85 -0.07
N SER A 75 6.36 -25.14 0.90
CA SER A 75 7.07 -25.77 2.01
C SER A 75 6.04 -26.39 2.96
N ASN A 76 6.10 -27.72 3.19
CA ASN A 76 5.19 -28.43 4.12
C ASN A 76 5.35 -28.02 5.61
N ASP A 77 5.92 -26.85 5.90
CA ASP A 77 6.07 -26.31 7.24
C ASP A 77 4.88 -25.43 7.64
N SER A 78 3.95 -26.05 8.37
CA SER A 78 2.76 -25.37 8.89
C SER A 78 3.05 -24.20 9.84
N ASN A 79 4.22 -24.14 10.48
CA ASN A 79 4.56 -23.04 11.38
C ASN A 79 4.97 -21.80 10.59
N SER A 80 5.86 -21.95 9.60
CA SER A 80 6.25 -20.87 8.70
C SER A 80 5.05 -20.29 7.93
N GLN A 81 4.13 -21.15 7.46
CA GLN A 81 2.87 -20.71 6.83
C GLN A 81 2.02 -19.83 7.75
N LYS A 82 1.80 -20.24 9.02
CA LYS A 82 1.00 -19.46 9.98
C LYS A 82 1.66 -18.13 10.34
N GLU A 83 2.99 -18.09 10.43
CA GLU A 83 3.74 -16.87 10.69
C GLU A 83 3.56 -15.85 9.56
N LYS A 84 3.70 -16.29 8.30
CA LYS A 84 3.52 -15.42 7.13
C LYS A 84 2.09 -14.88 7.01
N ILE A 85 1.08 -15.70 7.32
CA ILE A 85 -0.32 -15.24 7.39
C ILE A 85 -0.50 -14.16 8.47
N ARG A 86 0.09 -14.35 9.66
CA ARG A 86 -0.03 -13.37 10.76
C ARG A 86 0.63 -12.04 10.42
N GLU A 87 1.82 -12.07 9.82
CA GLU A 87 2.54 -10.88 9.34
C GLU A 87 1.66 -10.06 8.40
N LEU A 88 1.10 -10.69 7.37
CA LEU A 88 0.22 -10.03 6.41
C LEU A 88 -1.06 -9.52 7.07
N THR A 89 -1.66 -10.31 7.95
CA THR A 89 -2.86 -9.90 8.69
C THR A 89 -2.60 -8.65 9.52
N ASN A 90 -1.44 -8.55 10.19
CA ASN A 90 -1.08 -7.39 11.00
C ASN A 90 -0.82 -6.13 10.16
N LEU A 91 -0.20 -6.29 8.99
CA LEU A 91 0.00 -5.17 8.04
C LEU A 91 -1.34 -4.56 7.59
N TYR A 92 -2.35 -5.39 7.32
CA TYR A 92 -3.65 -4.92 6.83
C TYR A 92 -4.66 -4.56 7.93
N LYS A 93 -4.48 -5.06 9.17
CA LYS A 93 -5.31 -4.66 10.33
C LYS A 93 -5.26 -3.17 10.65
N GLY A 94 -4.12 -2.51 10.43
CA GLY A 94 -3.97 -1.07 10.67
C GLY A 94 -4.94 -0.20 9.86
N LYS A 95 -5.36 -0.65 8.67
CA LYS A 95 -6.38 0.01 7.85
C LYS A 95 -7.81 -0.20 8.37
N ILE A 96 -8.09 -1.37 8.95
CA ILE A 96 -9.43 -1.72 9.47
C ILE A 96 -9.73 -0.90 10.73
N ALA A 97 -8.75 -0.77 11.63
CA ALA A 97 -8.90 0.06 12.83
C ALA A 97 -9.10 1.55 12.51
N ALA A 98 -8.50 2.05 11.42
CA ALA A 98 -8.75 3.42 10.94
C ALA A 98 -10.17 3.59 10.37
N TYR A 99 -10.78 2.52 9.85
CA TYR A 99 -12.15 2.52 9.33
C TYR A 99 -13.20 2.50 10.46
N GLU A 100 -12.97 1.72 11.52
CA GLU A 100 -13.83 1.68 12.72
C GLU A 100 -13.86 3.03 13.48
N ASN A 101 -12.79 3.82 13.40
CA ASN A 101 -12.75 5.18 13.97
C ASN A 101 -13.34 6.27 13.03
N SER A 102 -13.68 5.92 11.79
CA SER A 102 -14.20 6.89 10.80
C SER A 102 -15.74 7.03 10.81
N GLU A 103 -16.46 6.10 11.44
CA GLU A 103 -17.92 6.17 11.68
C GLU A 103 -18.31 7.19 12.78
N ILE A 104 -17.36 7.92 13.36
CA ILE A 104 -17.61 8.96 14.38
C ILE A 104 -17.89 10.34 13.74
N TYR A 105 -17.98 10.41 12.41
CA TYR A 105 -18.25 11.65 11.65
C TYR A 105 -19.51 11.58 10.76
N GLU A 106 -20.51 10.76 11.11
CA GLU A 106 -21.90 10.94 10.67
C GLU A 106 -22.79 11.43 11.82
#